data_AF-A0AAV5WT67-F1
#
_entry.id   AF-A0AAV5WT67-F1
#
_cell.length_a   1.000
_cell.length_b   1.000
_cell.length_c   1.000
_cell.angle_alpha   90.00
_cell.angle_beta   90.00
_cell.angle_gamma   90.00
#
_symmetry.space_group_name_H-M   'P 1'
#
loop_
_entity.id
_entity.type
_entity.pdbx_description
1 polymer ?
#
loop_
_entity_poly.entity_id
_entity_poly.type
_entity_poly.pdbx_seq_one_letter_code
_entity_poly.pdbx_strand_id
1 'polypeptide(L)'
;TRLMILFYWILAIVVMTFMLKYVDCSFYLPHGAWFFVFKTSPVCQTIEWYGDFILNCSCVIIVATMDVSAILRVHCITASHIDAGSLKKRSRQRNLVYQAALQSIFFISELITYFLISRYAQNKWQAFALTSVSWCLVNGMDGLIVLVYNRDFRGAILKLV
;
A
#
# COMPACT_ATOMS: atom_id res chain seq x y z
N THR A 1 11.50 -18.95 -1.98
CA THR A 1 10.83 -17.77 -2.59
C THR A 1 9.74 -18.13 -3.59
N ARG A 2 10.00 -18.93 -4.65
CA ARG A 2 8.97 -19.29 -5.65
C ARG A 2 7.74 -20.02 -5.08
N LEU A 3 7.94 -20.99 -4.18
CA LEU A 3 6.84 -21.69 -3.48
C LEU A 3 5.99 -20.75 -2.62
N MET A 4 6.60 -19.79 -1.92
CA MET A 4 5.85 -18.82 -1.10
C MET A 4 5.01 -17.89 -1.97
N ILE A 5 5.55 -17.46 -3.11
CA ILE A 5 4.81 -16.64 -4.09
C ILE A 5 3.61 -17.44 -4.61
N LEU A 6 3.83 -18.69 -5.01
CA LEU A 6 2.78 -19.55 -5.56
C LEU A 6 1.68 -19.81 -4.52
N PHE A 7 2.06 -20.09 -3.27
CA PHE A 7 1.13 -20.21 -2.15
C PHE A 7 0.32 -18.93 -1.92
N TYR A 8 0.97 -17.76 -1.92
CA TYR A 8 0.30 -16.48 -1.77
C TYR A 8 -0.73 -16.22 -2.88
N TRP A 9 -0.37 -16.49 -4.14
CA TRP A 9 -1.31 -16.36 -5.25
C TRP A 9 -2.51 -17.30 -5.13
N ILE A 10 -2.29 -18.56 -4.76
CA ILE A 10 -3.38 -19.52 -4.54
C ILE A 10 -4.30 -19.02 -3.42
N LEU A 11 -3.72 -18.62 -2.28
CA LEU A 11 -4.48 -18.10 -1.15
C LEU A 11 -5.31 -16.88 -1.54
N ALA A 12 -4.72 -15.92 -2.25
CA ALA A 12 -5.41 -14.73 -2.72
C ALA A 12 -6.58 -15.08 -3.66
N ILE A 13 -6.38 -15.98 -4.62
CA ILE A 13 -7.44 -16.43 -5.54
C ILE A 13 -8.58 -17.11 -4.77
N VAL A 14 -8.25 -18.00 -3.83
CA VAL A 14 -9.25 -18.71 -3.02
C VAL A 14 -10.06 -17.73 -2.18
N VAL A 15 -9.40 -16.82 -1.48
CA VAL A 15 -10.05 -15.80 -0.63
C VAL A 15 -10.94 -14.89 -1.48
N MET A 16 -10.44 -14.37 -2.60
CA MET A 16 -11.23 -13.50 -3.48
C MET A 16 -12.43 -14.24 -4.10
N THR A 17 -12.24 -15.48 -4.53
CA THR A 17 -13.33 -16.30 -5.09
C THR A 17 -14.39 -16.60 -4.03
N PHE A 18 -13.96 -16.91 -2.80
CA PHE A 18 -14.87 -17.12 -1.68
C PHE A 18 -15.71 -15.86 -1.39
N MET A 19 -15.07 -14.69 -1.30
CA MET A 19 -15.74 -13.41 -1.02
C MET A 19 -16.71 -13.00 -2.13
N LEU A 20 -16.31 -13.13 -3.40
CA LEU A 20 -17.12 -12.69 -4.54
C LEU A 20 -18.27 -13.65 -4.86
N LYS A 21 -18.05 -14.96 -4.76
CA LYS A 21 -19.01 -15.97 -5.25
C LYS A 21 -19.88 -16.59 -4.16
N TYR A 22 -19.31 -16.87 -2.98
CA TYR A 22 -20.04 -17.57 -1.92
C TYR A 22 -20.70 -16.61 -0.94
N VAL A 23 -20.03 -15.51 -0.60
CA VAL A 23 -20.58 -14.49 0.31
C VAL A 23 -21.39 -13.42 -0.44
N ASP A 24 -21.25 -13.35 -1.78
CA ASP A 24 -21.93 -12.39 -2.65
C ASP A 24 -21.63 -10.92 -2.30
N CYS A 25 -20.42 -10.67 -1.80
CA CYS A 25 -19.90 -9.33 -1.53
C CYS A 25 -19.15 -8.80 -2.75
N SER A 26 -19.89 -8.56 -3.83
CA SER A 26 -19.33 -7.99 -5.05
C SER A 26 -18.90 -6.53 -4.85
N PHE A 27 -17.74 -6.20 -5.42
CA PHE A 27 -17.26 -4.84 -5.61
C PHE A 27 -17.67 -4.37 -7.00
N TYR A 28 -18.64 -3.46 -7.08
CA TYR A 28 -19.26 -3.09 -8.35
C TYR A 28 -19.40 -1.58 -8.49
N LEU A 29 -19.61 -1.13 -9.74
CA LEU A 29 -19.84 0.27 -10.08
C LEU A 29 -21.35 0.51 -10.23
N PRO A 30 -22.00 1.27 -9.33
CA PRO A 30 -23.43 1.56 -9.44
C PRO A 30 -23.73 2.44 -10.64
N HIS A 31 -24.89 2.23 -11.28
CA HIS A 31 -25.34 3.12 -12.36
C HIS A 31 -25.49 4.57 -11.86
N GLY A 32 -24.86 5.52 -12.56
CA GLY A 32 -24.91 6.94 -12.23
C GLY A 32 -23.92 7.40 -11.14
N ALA A 33 -23.19 6.46 -10.53
CA ALA A 33 -22.04 6.72 -9.67
C ALA A 33 -20.74 6.39 -10.43
N TRP A 34 -19.70 7.18 -10.19
CA TRP A 34 -18.38 6.96 -10.82
C TRP A 34 -17.38 6.30 -9.87
N PHE A 35 -17.84 5.76 -8.74
CA PHE A 35 -17.00 5.12 -7.72
C PHE A 35 -17.49 3.70 -7.43
N PHE A 36 -16.54 2.80 -7.16
CA PHE A 36 -16.84 1.42 -6.81
C PHE A 36 -17.28 1.32 -5.35
N VAL A 37 -18.25 0.44 -5.09
CA VAL A 37 -18.76 0.16 -3.75
C VAL A 37 -18.94 -1.32 -3.53
N PHE A 38 -18.83 -1.73 -2.27
CA PHE A 38 -19.28 -3.05 -1.84
C PHE A 38 -20.81 -3.10 -1.76
N LYS A 39 -21.35 -4.29 -1.99
CA LYS A 39 -22.78 -4.57 -1.77
C LYS A 39 -23.19 -4.25 -0.33
N THR A 40 -24.33 -3.56 -0.17
CA THR A 40 -24.83 -3.11 1.14
C THR A 40 -25.53 -4.26 1.87
N SER A 41 -24.74 -5.10 2.55
CA SER A 41 -25.19 -6.18 3.43
C SER A 41 -24.41 -6.14 4.75
N PRO A 42 -25.00 -6.49 5.91
CA PRO A 42 -24.29 -6.51 7.19
C PRO A 42 -23.02 -7.38 7.17
N VAL A 43 -23.07 -8.50 6.43
CA VAL A 43 -21.94 -9.40 6.25
C VAL A 43 -20.83 -8.71 5.44
N CYS A 44 -21.19 -8.03 4.35
CA CYS A 44 -20.21 -7.34 3.50
C CYS A 44 -19.58 -6.13 4.19
N GLN A 45 -20.34 -5.39 5.00
CA GLN A 45 -19.77 -4.30 5.82
C GLN A 45 -18.78 -4.81 6.87
N THR A 46 -19.06 -5.98 7.44
CA THR A 46 -18.12 -6.63 8.37
C THR A 46 -16.83 -7.03 7.65
N ILE A 47 -16.94 -7.60 6.46
CA ILE A 47 -15.78 -7.99 5.64
C ILE A 47 -14.99 -6.76 5.18
N GLU A 48 -15.67 -5.72 4.71
CA GLU A 48 -15.04 -4.44 4.34
C GLU A 48 -14.25 -3.85 5.51
N TRP A 49 -14.83 -3.88 6.72
CA TRP A 49 -14.15 -3.32 7.89
C TRP A 49 -12.97 -4.18 8.36
N TYR A 50 -13.18 -5.49 8.57
CA TYR A 50 -12.16 -6.36 9.17
C TYR A 50 -11.20 -6.97 8.15
N GLY A 51 -11.74 -7.42 7.02
CA GLY A 51 -10.99 -8.10 5.96
C GLY A 51 -10.24 -7.14 5.04
N ASP A 52 -10.71 -5.90 4.90
CA ASP A 52 -10.04 -4.90 4.07
C ASP A 52 -9.38 -3.81 4.93
N PHE A 53 -10.15 -2.97 5.61
CA PHE A 53 -9.59 -1.81 6.31
C PHE A 53 -8.61 -2.19 7.44
N ILE A 54 -9.03 -3.02 8.40
CA ILE A 54 -8.20 -3.40 9.56
C ILE A 54 -7.00 -4.23 9.11
N LEU A 55 -7.19 -5.17 8.18
CA LEU A 55 -6.10 -5.99 7.65
C LEU A 55 -5.03 -5.12 6.99
N ASN A 56 -5.42 -4.23 6.06
CA ASN A 56 -4.47 -3.34 5.39
C ASN A 56 -3.80 -2.38 6.37
N CYS A 57 -4.53 -1.77 7.31
CA CYS A 57 -3.93 -0.94 8.36
C CYS A 57 -2.90 -1.72 9.18
N SER A 58 -3.21 -2.96 9.57
CA SER A 58 -2.30 -3.80 10.36
C SER A 58 -1.03 -4.15 9.58
N CYS A 59 -1.15 -4.46 8.29
CA CYS A 59 0.00 -4.72 7.41
C CYS A 59 0.92 -3.51 7.34
N VAL A 60 0.38 -2.29 7.19
CA VAL A 60 1.19 -1.08 7.15
C VAL A 60 1.92 -0.84 8.47
N ILE A 61 1.25 -1.04 9.61
CA ILE A 61 1.91 -0.90 10.92
C ILE A 61 3.07 -1.89 11.04
N ILE A 62 2.87 -3.15 10.65
CA ILE A 62 3.93 -4.17 10.66
C ILE A 62 5.09 -3.74 9.77
N VAL A 63 4.82 -3.33 8.52
CA VAL A 63 5.87 -2.87 7.59
C VAL A 63 6.63 -1.67 8.16
N ALA A 64 5.92 -0.67 8.70
CA ALA A 64 6.53 0.49 9.32
C ALA A 64 7.42 0.10 10.51
N THR A 65 6.99 -0.86 11.35
CA THR A 65 7.83 -1.36 12.45
C THR A 65 9.07 -2.09 11.94
N MET A 66 8.95 -2.88 10.88
CA MET A 66 10.08 -3.56 10.24
C MET A 66 11.08 -2.55 9.68
N ASP A 67 10.60 -1.52 8.98
CA ASP A 67 11.45 -0.46 8.43
C ASP A 67 12.19 0.31 9.53
N VAL A 68 11.48 0.69 10.61
CA VAL A 68 12.11 1.33 11.78
C VAL A 68 13.17 0.44 12.40
N SER A 69 12.88 -0.85 12.60
CA SER A 69 13.86 -1.80 13.15
C SER A 69 15.10 -1.94 12.25
N ALA A 70 14.90 -1.94 10.93
CA ALA A 70 15.98 -2.03 9.95
C ALA A 70 16.86 -0.78 9.97
N ILE A 71 16.25 0.42 10.08
CA ILE A 71 16.97 1.68 10.26
C ILE A 71 17.82 1.64 11.52
N LEU A 72 17.22 1.29 12.66
CA LEU A 72 17.92 1.25 13.94
C LEU A 72 19.09 0.28 13.90
N ARG A 73 18.90 -0.91 13.31
CA ARG A 73 19.97 -1.89 13.13
C ARG A 73 21.11 -1.36 12.26
N VAL A 74 20.79 -0.69 11.15
CA VAL A 74 21.79 -0.05 10.29
C VAL A 74 22.56 1.03 11.03
N HIS A 75 21.87 1.86 11.82
CA HIS A 75 22.49 2.90 12.62
C HIS A 75 23.42 2.33 13.70
N CYS A 76 22.98 1.29 14.43
CA CYS A 76 23.80 0.63 15.45
C CYS A 76 25.05 -0.05 14.87
N ILE A 77 24.94 -0.77 13.75
CA ILE A 77 26.08 -1.44 13.11
C ILE A 77 27.07 -0.44 12.49
N THR A 78 26.58 0.73 12.04
CA THR A 78 27.44 1.73 11.39
C THR A 78 28.13 2.64 12.41
N ALA A 79 27.56 2.82 13.61
CA ALA A 79 28.19 3.58 14.69
C ALA A 79 29.54 2.98 15.13
N SER A 80 29.81 1.70 14.83
CA SER A 80 31.08 1.04 15.14
C SER A 80 32.15 1.10 14.03
N HIS A 81 31.83 1.50 12.79
CA HIS A 81 32.81 1.55 11.68
C HIS A 81 32.56 2.73 10.71
N ILE A 82 33.45 3.73 10.75
CA ILE A 82 33.46 4.88 9.84
C ILE A 82 34.47 4.61 8.71
N ASP A 83 33.97 4.31 7.52
CA ASP A 83 34.77 4.19 6.29
C ASP A 83 34.03 4.88 5.12
N ALA A 84 34.74 5.39 4.11
CA ALA A 84 34.13 6.16 3.03
C ALA A 84 33.09 5.36 2.22
N GLY A 85 33.28 4.04 2.11
CA GLY A 85 32.29 3.11 1.55
C GLY A 85 31.00 3.02 2.37
N SER A 86 31.06 3.24 3.69
CA SER A 86 29.91 3.20 4.60
C SER A 86 29.01 4.43 4.43
N LEU A 87 29.56 5.61 4.08
CA LEU A 87 28.79 6.84 3.86
C LEU A 87 27.86 6.76 2.63
N LYS A 88 28.35 6.23 1.50
CA LYS A 88 27.53 6.05 0.29
C LYS A 88 26.44 4.99 0.51
N LYS A 89 26.77 3.90 1.21
CA LYS A 89 25.81 2.85 1.62
C LYS A 89 24.74 3.42 2.57
N ARG A 90 25.13 4.27 3.52
CA ARG A 90 24.23 4.97 4.45
C ARG A 90 23.25 5.89 3.73
N SER A 91 23.72 6.69 2.76
CA SER A 91 22.82 7.56 1.98
C SER A 91 21.80 6.74 1.19
N ARG A 92 22.21 5.60 0.63
CA ARG A 92 21.31 4.69 -0.09
C ARG A 92 20.25 4.08 0.84
N GLN A 93 20.66 3.55 1.99
CA GLN A 93 19.75 2.97 2.97
C GLN A 93 18.75 4.01 3.49
N ARG A 94 19.24 5.22 3.80
CA ARG A 94 18.37 6.34 4.20
C ARG A 94 17.34 6.71 3.12
N ASN A 95 17.73 6.69 1.84
CA ASN A 95 16.78 6.95 0.76
C ASN A 95 15.71 5.86 0.65
N LEU A 96 16.07 4.58 0.79
CA LEU A 96 15.10 3.47 0.79
C LEU A 96 14.12 3.56 1.96
N VAL A 97 14.60 4.04 3.10
CA VAL A 97 13.77 4.30 4.28
C VAL A 97 12.78 5.44 4.04
N TYR A 98 13.24 6.55 3.46
CA TYR A 98 12.34 7.63 3.07
C TYR A 98 11.32 7.17 2.03
N GLN A 99 11.75 6.33 1.08
CA GLN A 99 10.86 5.72 0.09
C GLN A 99 9.74 4.94 0.78
N ALA A 100 10.08 3.96 1.62
CA ALA A 100 9.11 3.09 2.29
C ALA A 100 8.18 3.87 3.25
N ALA A 101 8.74 4.85 3.97
CA ALA A 101 7.96 5.72 4.86
C ALA A 101 6.95 6.58 4.07
N LEU A 102 7.35 7.19 2.95
CA LEU A 102 6.45 7.98 2.12
C LEU A 102 5.37 7.10 1.48
N GLN A 103 5.72 5.93 0.93
CA GLN A 103 4.75 4.97 0.39
C GLN A 103 3.70 4.59 1.44
N SER A 104 4.14 4.30 2.67
CA SER A 104 3.26 3.96 3.80
C SER A 104 2.32 5.11 4.18
N ILE A 105 2.83 6.36 4.20
CA ILE A 105 2.01 7.55 4.50
C ILE A 105 0.92 7.74 3.46
N PHE A 106 1.26 7.66 2.17
CA PHE A 106 0.27 7.80 1.10
C PHE A 106 -0.77 6.68 1.17
N PHE A 107 -0.35 5.44 1.39
CA PHE A 107 -1.28 4.31 1.50
C PHE A 107 -2.21 4.42 2.73
N ILE A 108 -1.72 4.85 3.90
CA ILE A 108 -2.60 5.13 5.05
C ILE A 108 -3.57 6.27 4.73
N SER A 109 -3.09 7.33 4.08
CA SER A 109 -3.96 8.45 3.69
C SER A 109 -5.09 7.98 2.78
N GLU A 110 -4.81 7.04 1.87
CA GLU A 110 -5.81 6.39 1.02
C GLU A 110 -6.87 5.70 1.88
N LEU A 111 -6.46 4.81 2.79
CA LEU A 111 -7.37 4.07 3.67
C LEU A 111 -8.26 5.01 4.50
N ILE A 112 -7.69 6.11 5.02
CA ILE A 112 -8.45 7.13 5.75
C ILE A 112 -9.45 7.81 4.80
N THR A 113 -9.00 8.26 3.62
CA THR A 113 -9.89 8.94 2.66
C THR A 113 -11.02 8.02 2.19
N TYR A 114 -10.71 6.76 1.90
CA TYR A 114 -11.63 5.77 1.37
C TYR A 114 -12.62 5.28 2.42
N PHE A 115 -12.16 4.85 3.60
CA PHE A 115 -13.03 4.19 4.58
C PHE A 115 -13.64 5.14 5.61
N LEU A 116 -12.97 6.24 5.94
CA LEU A 116 -13.44 7.17 6.98
C LEU A 116 -14.07 8.41 6.37
N ILE A 117 -13.34 9.12 5.51
CA ILE A 117 -13.77 10.43 5.01
C ILE A 117 -14.89 10.30 3.97
N SER A 118 -14.82 9.30 3.08
CA SER A 118 -15.83 9.10 2.02
C SER A 118 -17.25 8.93 2.58
N ARG A 119 -17.40 8.39 3.80
CA ARG A 119 -18.70 8.21 4.49
C ARG A 119 -19.41 9.54 4.76
N TYR A 120 -18.67 10.64 4.84
CA TYR A 120 -19.20 11.98 5.06
C TYR A 120 -19.40 12.76 3.75
N ALA A 121 -19.12 12.16 2.59
CA ALA A 121 -19.30 12.80 1.31
C ALA A 121 -20.77 13.17 1.07
N GLN A 122 -21.03 14.44 0.73
CA GLN A 122 -22.38 14.97 0.55
C GLN A 122 -22.88 14.79 -0.89
N ASN A 123 -21.98 14.46 -1.83
CA ASN A 123 -22.34 14.25 -3.22
C ASN A 123 -21.41 13.22 -3.90
N LYS A 124 -21.86 12.71 -5.05
CA LYS A 124 -21.15 11.68 -5.82
C LYS A 124 -19.74 12.08 -6.28
N TRP A 125 -19.49 13.37 -6.50
CA TRP A 125 -18.18 13.85 -6.94
C TRP A 125 -17.17 13.86 -5.79
N GLN A 126 -17.60 14.24 -4.59
CA GLN A 126 -16.78 14.13 -3.37
C GLN A 126 -16.45 12.67 -3.08
N ALA A 127 -17.45 11.77 -3.14
CA ALA A 127 -17.23 10.33 -2.93
C ALA A 127 -16.24 9.77 -3.97
N PHE A 128 -16.40 10.12 -5.25
CA PHE A 128 -15.48 9.73 -6.31
C PHE A 128 -14.05 10.23 -6.11
N ALA A 129 -13.88 11.49 -5.70
CA ALA A 129 -12.56 12.06 -5.44
C ALA A 129 -11.85 11.34 -4.27
N LEU A 130 -12.58 11.10 -3.18
CA LEU A 130 -12.04 10.49 -1.95
C LEU A 130 -11.76 8.99 -2.08
N THR A 131 -12.36 8.32 -3.06
CA THR A 131 -12.20 6.88 -3.28
C THR A 131 -11.35 6.62 -4.51
N SER A 132 -11.92 6.70 -5.70
CA SER A 132 -11.29 6.27 -6.95
C SER A 132 -10.13 7.17 -7.38
N VAL A 133 -10.27 8.50 -7.29
CA VAL A 133 -9.16 9.41 -7.63
C VAL A 133 -8.03 9.27 -6.62
N SER A 134 -8.33 9.22 -5.33
CA SER A 134 -7.36 8.97 -4.26
C SER A 134 -6.57 7.68 -4.51
N TRP A 135 -7.26 6.57 -4.81
CA TRP A 135 -6.64 5.28 -5.13
C TRP A 135 -5.69 5.36 -6.33
N CYS A 136 -6.12 5.96 -7.44
CA CYS A 136 -5.26 6.15 -8.61
C CYS A 136 -4.03 7.02 -8.28
N LEU A 137 -4.20 8.08 -7.49
CA LEU A 137 -3.11 8.95 -7.08
C LEU A 137 -2.10 8.22 -6.21
N VAL A 138 -2.53 7.43 -5.23
CA VAL A 138 -1.62 6.68 -4.37
C VAL A 138 -0.82 5.65 -5.16
N ASN A 139 -1.46 4.91 -6.06
CA ASN A 139 -0.75 3.96 -6.93
C ASN A 139 0.24 4.67 -7.88
N GLY A 140 -0.12 5.84 -8.41
CA GLY A 140 0.79 6.64 -9.24
C GLY A 140 1.96 7.21 -8.44
N MET A 141 1.69 7.71 -7.23
CA MET A 141 2.70 8.26 -6.33
C MET A 141 3.65 7.19 -5.82
N ASP A 142 3.17 5.97 -5.58
CA ASP A 142 4.01 4.83 -5.19
C ASP A 142 5.16 4.61 -6.18
N GLY A 143 4.82 4.48 -7.47
CA GLY A 143 5.82 4.34 -8.54
C GLY A 143 6.75 5.55 -8.66
N LEU A 144 6.23 6.77 -8.50
CA LEU A 144 7.03 7.99 -8.54
C LEU A 144 8.03 8.08 -7.38
N ILE A 145 7.61 7.73 -6.16
CA ILE A 145 8.46 7.70 -4.97
C ILE A 145 9.61 6.70 -5.18
N VAL A 146 9.34 5.52 -5.73
CA VAL A 146 10.39 4.54 -6.08
C VAL A 146 11.40 5.13 -7.06
N LEU A 147 10.95 5.78 -8.14
CA LEU A 147 11.83 6.38 -9.15
C LEU A 147 12.74 7.49 -8.60
N VAL A 148 12.24 8.27 -7.64
CA VAL A 148 12.99 9.37 -7.01
C VAL A 148 14.06 8.82 -6.06
N TYR A 149 13.68 7.91 -5.15
CA TYR A 149 14.52 7.49 -4.04
C TYR A 149 15.39 6.25 -4.33
N ASN A 150 14.97 5.36 -5.24
CA ASN A 150 15.69 4.14 -5.58
C ASN A 150 16.63 4.33 -6.78
N ARG A 151 17.88 4.68 -6.48
CA ARG A 151 18.91 4.89 -7.51
C ARG A 151 19.21 3.65 -8.34
N ASP A 152 19.16 2.45 -7.74
CA ASP A 152 19.48 1.21 -8.47
C ASP A 152 18.39 0.86 -9.45
N PHE A 153 17.12 1.04 -9.04
CA PHE A 153 15.97 0.85 -9.90
C PHE A 153 16.01 1.78 -11.11
N ARG A 154 16.29 3.07 -10.88
CA ARG A 154 16.49 4.04 -11.98
C ARG A 154 17.65 3.66 -12.89
N GLY A 155 18.76 3.19 -12.31
CA GLY A 155 19.91 2.71 -13.08
C GLY A 155 19.60 1.47 -13.92
N ALA A 156 18.70 0.59 -13.47
CA ALA A 156 18.25 -0.56 -14.23
C ALA A 156 17.32 -0.15 -15.38
N ILE A 157 16.39 0.77 -15.16
CA ILE A 157 15.50 1.32 -16.21
C ILE A 157 16.33 1.98 -17.31
N LEU A 158 17.29 2.83 -16.96
CA LEU A 158 18.15 3.52 -17.93
C LEU A 158 19.05 2.57 -18.75
N LYS A 159 19.20 1.31 -18.35
CA LYS A 159 19.93 0.29 -19.14
C LYS A 159 19.02 -0.49 -20.09
N LEU A 160 17.71 -0.40 -19.89
CA LEU A 160 16.71 -1.05 -20.73
C LEU A 160 16.25 -0.16 -21.90
N VAL A 161 16.48 1.15 -21.79
CA VAL A 161 16.27 2.17 -22.83
C VAL A 161 17.57 2.38 -23.59
#